data_AF-A0A2H4U6H4-F1
#
_entry.id   AF-A0A2H4U6H4-F1
#
_cell.length_a   1.000
_cell.length_b   1.000
_cell.length_c   1.000
_cell.angle_alpha   90.00
_cell.angle_beta   90.00
_cell.angle_gamma   90.00
#
_symmetry.space_group_name_H-M   'P 1'
#
loop_
_entity.id
_entity.type
_entity.pdbx_description
1 polymer ?
#
loop_
_entity_poly.entity_id
_entity_poly.type
_entity_poly.pdbx_seq_one_letter_code
_entity_poly.pdbx_strand_id
1 'polypeptide(L)'
;MARDYNRNNRQNENENYNDVTNRIKSLNQLSDLSIKDIADEGGYADKVAKGSKQLKTNQLRKFFGAVRLIEQKTTWDEIEPEFYLLKPKLAVAVGRGNVPKAFYNFMMAAMSKVDVGSEEDKMKNFKTFIDFFESIVAYHKYHYPKN
;
A
#
# COMPACT_ATOMS: atom_id res chain seq x y z
N MET A 1 -26.90 -16.44 9.78
CA MET A 1 -25.78 -16.49 10.75
C MET A 1 -24.41 -16.51 10.08
N ALA A 2 -23.97 -17.58 9.39
CA ALA A 2 -22.64 -17.57 8.73
C ALA A 2 -22.52 -16.64 7.50
N ARG A 3 -23.62 -16.43 6.76
CA ARG A 3 -23.66 -15.52 5.58
C ARG A 3 -23.62 -14.04 5.97
N ASP A 4 -24.26 -13.67 7.08
CA ASP A 4 -24.33 -12.27 7.55
C ASP A 4 -22.99 -11.81 8.15
N TYR A 5 -22.32 -12.71 8.86
CA TYR A 5 -20.99 -12.45 9.44
C TYR A 5 -19.93 -12.17 8.37
N ASN A 6 -19.92 -12.94 7.29
CA ASN A 6 -18.95 -12.79 6.20
C ASN A 6 -19.22 -11.53 5.34
N ARG A 7 -20.47 -11.07 5.29
CA ARG A 7 -20.85 -9.82 4.60
C ARG A 7 -20.38 -8.59 5.38
N ASN A 8 -20.60 -8.56 6.69
CA ASN A 8 -20.16 -7.46 7.55
C ASN A 8 -18.63 -7.33 7.56
N ASN A 9 -17.89 -8.44 7.58
CA ASN A 9 -16.44 -8.41 7.58
C ASN A 9 -15.87 -7.87 6.25
N ARG A 10 -16.46 -8.22 5.10
CA ARG A 10 -16.08 -7.65 3.79
C ARG A 10 -16.43 -6.17 3.64
N GLN A 11 -17.52 -5.71 4.24
CA GLN A 11 -17.84 -4.27 4.28
C GLN A 11 -16.79 -3.51 5.06
N ASN A 12 -16.44 -3.97 6.26
CA ASN A 12 -15.42 -3.36 7.11
C ASN A 12 -14.02 -3.37 6.44
N GLU A 13 -13.64 -4.47 5.77
CA GLU A 13 -12.40 -4.54 4.98
C GLU A 13 -12.33 -3.45 3.90
N ASN A 14 -13.42 -3.25 3.15
CA ASN A 14 -13.48 -2.22 2.11
C ASN A 14 -13.53 -0.79 2.68
N GLU A 15 -14.19 -0.58 3.81
CA GLU A 15 -14.23 0.71 4.51
C GLU A 15 -12.83 1.16 4.93
N ASN A 16 -12.05 0.26 5.57
CA ASN A 16 -10.67 0.55 5.96
C ASN A 16 -9.79 0.99 4.77
N TYR A 17 -9.93 0.32 3.62
CA TYR A 17 -9.22 0.73 2.40
C TYR A 17 -9.69 2.08 1.87
N ASN A 18 -11.00 2.28 1.79
CA ASN A 18 -11.58 3.47 1.18
C ASN A 18 -11.25 4.74 1.96
N ASP A 19 -11.29 4.68 3.30
CA ASP A 19 -10.95 5.82 4.15
C ASP A 19 -9.52 6.30 3.93
N VAL A 20 -8.57 5.35 3.96
CA VAL A 20 -7.15 5.63 3.73
C VAL A 20 -6.92 6.12 2.30
N THR A 21 -7.57 5.48 1.32
CA THR A 21 -7.47 5.87 -0.09
C THR A 21 -7.97 7.29 -0.32
N ASN A 22 -9.10 7.67 0.28
CA ASN A 22 -9.68 9.00 0.17
C ASN A 22 -8.77 10.05 0.82
N ARG A 23 -8.19 9.73 1.98
CA ARG A 23 -7.17 10.59 2.59
C ARG A 23 -5.99 10.81 1.67
N ILE A 24 -5.40 9.75 1.10
CA ILE A 24 -4.26 9.86 0.17
C ILE A 24 -4.60 10.72 -1.04
N LYS A 25 -5.79 10.55 -1.63
CA LYS A 25 -6.24 11.34 -2.78
C LYS A 25 -6.29 12.84 -2.47
N SER A 26 -6.63 13.21 -1.23
CA SER A 26 -6.70 14.61 -0.77
C SER A 26 -5.34 15.28 -0.56
N LEU A 27 -4.24 14.51 -0.49
CA LEU A 27 -2.89 15.05 -0.30
C LEU A 27 -2.39 15.71 -1.58
N ASN A 28 -1.48 16.67 -1.47
CA ASN A 28 -0.78 17.19 -2.64
C ASN A 28 0.29 16.18 -3.09
N GLN A 29 1.04 15.65 -2.12
CA GLN A 29 2.09 14.67 -2.32
C GLN A 29 2.14 13.66 -1.19
N LEU A 30 2.80 12.52 -1.38
CA LEU A 30 2.72 11.44 -0.40
C LEU A 30 3.46 11.77 0.90
N SER A 31 4.55 12.53 0.83
CA SER A 31 5.34 12.97 1.99
C SER A 31 4.61 13.98 2.90
N ASP A 32 3.40 14.43 2.52
CA ASP A 32 2.51 15.18 3.42
C ASP A 32 1.97 14.28 4.57
N LEU A 33 2.12 12.95 4.48
CA LEU A 33 1.85 12.04 5.58
C LEU A 33 3.02 11.99 6.55
N SER A 34 2.75 12.25 7.82
CA SER A 34 3.76 12.03 8.86
C SER A 34 3.98 10.54 9.10
N ILE A 35 5.21 10.16 9.47
CA ILE A 35 5.53 8.79 9.87
C ILE A 35 4.64 8.32 11.02
N LYS A 36 4.26 9.23 11.93
CA LYS A 36 3.31 8.92 12.99
C LYS A 36 1.95 8.49 12.43
N ASP A 37 1.38 9.25 11.49
CA ASP A 37 0.08 8.91 10.90
C ASP A 37 0.10 7.57 10.15
N ILE A 38 1.25 7.23 9.58
CA ILE A 38 1.46 5.97 8.88
C ILE A 38 1.58 4.80 9.87
N ALA A 39 2.52 4.88 10.80
CA ALA A 39 3.07 3.74 11.51
C ALA A 39 2.50 3.52 12.92
N ASP A 40 1.85 4.52 13.52
CA ASP A 40 1.27 4.39 14.87
C ASP A 40 0.18 3.31 14.90
N GLU A 41 -0.12 2.79 16.09
CA GLU A 41 -1.20 1.82 16.27
C GLU A 41 -2.55 2.48 15.94
N GLY A 42 -3.38 1.84 15.12
CA GLY A 42 -4.58 2.46 14.57
C GLY A 42 -4.31 3.50 13.45
N GLY A 43 -3.05 3.71 13.08
CA GLY A 43 -2.63 4.53 11.95
C GLY A 43 -3.03 3.96 10.60
N TYR A 44 -2.65 4.64 9.52
CA TYR A 44 -3.10 4.27 8.18
C TYR A 44 -2.59 2.90 7.73
N ALA A 45 -1.35 2.52 8.10
CA ALA A 45 -0.82 1.20 7.78
C ALA A 45 -1.55 0.09 8.50
N ASP A 46 -1.88 0.29 9.78
CA ASP A 46 -2.65 -0.66 10.58
C ASP A 46 -4.07 -0.84 10.03
N LYS A 47 -4.76 0.24 9.64
CA LYS A 47 -6.08 0.17 8.99
C LYS A 47 -6.04 -0.62 7.68
N VAL A 48 -5.07 -0.32 6.81
CA VAL A 48 -4.87 -1.06 5.55
C VAL A 48 -4.57 -2.53 5.82
N ALA A 49 -3.75 -2.81 6.83
CA ALA A 49 -3.43 -4.17 7.23
C ALA A 49 -4.67 -4.93 7.70
N LYS A 50 -5.54 -4.35 8.53
CA LYS A 50 -6.82 -4.95 8.96
C LYS A 50 -7.78 -5.22 7.80
N GLY A 51 -7.71 -4.45 6.71
CA GLY A 51 -8.45 -4.73 5.47
C GLY A 51 -7.84 -5.87 4.64
N SER A 52 -6.60 -6.27 4.91
CA SER A 52 -5.78 -7.12 4.05
C SER A 52 -5.86 -8.62 4.33
N LYS A 53 -6.87 -9.10 5.10
CA LYS A 53 -7.01 -10.52 5.46
C LYS A 53 -6.93 -11.48 4.28
N GLN A 54 -7.44 -11.07 3.12
CA GLN A 54 -7.48 -11.90 1.90
C GLN A 54 -6.17 -11.87 1.10
N LEU A 55 -5.22 -10.99 1.46
CA LEU A 55 -3.90 -10.96 0.85
C LEU A 55 -3.03 -12.07 1.41
N LYS A 56 -2.50 -12.92 0.53
CA LYS A 56 -1.49 -13.89 0.94
C LYS A 56 -0.19 -13.14 1.27
N THR A 57 0.45 -13.47 2.39
CA THR A 57 1.76 -12.90 2.79
C THR A 57 2.80 -12.98 1.67
N ASN A 58 2.78 -14.05 0.86
CA ASN A 58 3.72 -14.20 -0.26
C ASN A 58 3.52 -13.13 -1.35
N GLN A 59 2.31 -12.60 -1.53
CA GLN A 59 2.03 -11.53 -2.51
C GLN A 59 2.57 -10.18 -2.00
N LEU A 60 2.30 -9.85 -0.73
CA LEU A 60 2.87 -8.67 -0.09
C LEU A 60 4.40 -8.70 -0.11
N ARG A 61 5.01 -9.85 0.22
CA ARG A 61 6.46 -10.04 0.17
C ARG A 61 7.02 -9.87 -1.25
N LYS A 62 6.38 -10.44 -2.27
CA LYS A 62 6.82 -10.30 -3.67
C LYS A 62 6.80 -8.85 -4.12
N PHE A 63 5.75 -8.11 -3.77
CA PHE A 63 5.65 -6.70 -4.09
C PHE A 63 6.70 -5.89 -3.33
N PHE A 64 6.84 -6.11 -2.02
CA PHE A 64 7.83 -5.42 -1.19
C PHE A 64 9.26 -5.67 -1.68
N GLY A 65 9.58 -6.91 -2.06
CA GLY A 65 10.89 -7.25 -2.62
C GLY A 65 11.19 -6.46 -3.90
N ALA A 66 10.19 -6.27 -4.77
CA ALA A 66 10.37 -5.43 -5.96
C ALA A 66 10.62 -3.96 -5.59
N VAL A 67 9.90 -3.42 -4.60
CA VAL A 67 10.10 -2.05 -4.12
C VAL A 67 11.50 -1.86 -3.49
N ARG A 68 11.96 -2.82 -2.69
CA ARG A 68 13.31 -2.80 -2.08
C ARG A 68 14.44 -2.86 -3.10
N LEU A 69 14.22 -3.51 -4.25
CA LEU A 69 15.20 -3.48 -5.35
C LEU A 69 15.28 -2.09 -5.99
N ILE A 70 14.14 -1.43 -6.17
CA ILE A 70 14.07 -0.08 -6.73
C ILE A 70 14.71 0.95 -5.79
N GLU A 71 14.57 0.77 -4.47
CA GLU A 71 15.18 1.62 -3.42
C GLU A 71 16.71 1.67 -3.48
N GLN A 72 17.37 0.70 -4.12
CA GLN A 72 18.84 0.71 -4.25
C GLN A 72 19.37 1.80 -5.19
N LYS A 73 18.48 2.44 -5.96
CA LYS A 73 18.81 3.50 -6.92
C LYS A 73 18.87 4.85 -6.24
N THR A 74 19.66 5.76 -6.81
CA THR A 74 20.00 7.03 -6.14
C THR A 74 19.29 8.23 -6.74
N THR A 75 18.77 8.13 -7.96
CA THR A 75 18.05 9.23 -8.63
C THR A 75 16.63 8.82 -9.02
N TRP A 76 15.76 9.82 -9.17
CA TRP A 76 14.38 9.56 -9.59
C TRP A 76 14.32 8.99 -11.02
N ASP A 77 15.18 9.46 -11.93
CA ASP A 77 15.22 9.00 -13.32
C ASP A 77 15.51 7.51 -13.44
N GLU A 78 16.32 6.95 -12.54
CA GLU A 78 16.55 5.51 -12.47
C GLU A 78 15.34 4.78 -11.86
N ILE A 79 14.72 5.36 -10.83
CA ILE A 79 13.59 4.78 -10.10
C ILE A 79 12.32 4.74 -10.94
N GLU A 80 12.02 5.81 -11.66
CA GLU A 80 10.74 6.07 -12.31
C GLU A 80 10.29 4.91 -13.23
N PRO A 81 11.10 4.42 -14.18
CA PRO A 81 10.66 3.38 -15.10
C PRO A 81 10.23 2.10 -14.36
N GLU A 82 11.02 1.68 -13.36
CA GLU A 82 10.70 0.49 -12.58
C GLU A 82 9.54 0.69 -11.61
N PHE A 83 9.43 1.88 -11.04
CA PHE A 83 8.30 2.26 -10.19
C PHE A 83 6.98 2.18 -10.97
N TYR A 84 6.93 2.71 -12.20
CA TYR A 84 5.74 2.61 -13.05
C TYR A 84 5.44 1.16 -13.47
N LEU A 85 6.45 0.29 -13.63
CA LEU A 85 6.27 -1.14 -13.92
C LEU A 85 5.67 -1.94 -12.74
N LEU A 86 5.58 -1.37 -11.53
CA LEU A 86 4.83 -1.97 -10.43
C LEU A 86 3.31 -1.97 -10.70
N LYS A 87 2.80 -0.99 -11.45
CA LYS A 87 1.36 -0.86 -11.78
C LYS A 87 0.82 -2.08 -12.55
N PRO A 88 1.41 -2.51 -13.69
CA PRO A 88 0.96 -3.72 -14.38
C PRO A 88 1.17 -5.00 -13.55
N LYS A 89 2.24 -5.09 -12.74
CA LYS A 89 2.45 -6.24 -11.82
C LYS A 89 1.30 -6.36 -10.83
N LEU A 90 0.83 -5.25 -10.25
CA LEU A 90 -0.34 -5.21 -9.38
C LEU A 90 -1.62 -5.58 -10.14
N ALA A 91 -1.82 -5.05 -11.35
CA ALA A 91 -3.00 -5.34 -12.16
C ALA A 91 -3.13 -6.84 -12.48
N VAL A 92 -2.02 -7.50 -12.81
CA VAL A 92 -1.98 -8.96 -13.01
C VAL A 92 -2.29 -9.72 -11.73
N ALA A 93 -1.78 -9.27 -10.58
CA ALA A 93 -2.08 -9.89 -9.30
C ALA A 93 -3.58 -9.81 -8.94
N VAL A 94 -4.23 -8.69 -9.27
CA VAL A 94 -5.69 -8.53 -9.16
C VAL A 94 -6.41 -9.45 -10.12
N GLY A 95 -6.03 -9.48 -11.40
CA GLY A 95 -6.65 -10.34 -12.41
C GLY A 95 -6.56 -11.84 -12.09
N ARG A 96 -5.53 -12.25 -11.34
CA ARG A 96 -5.36 -13.62 -10.83
C ARG A 96 -6.09 -13.89 -9.50
N GLY A 97 -6.84 -12.92 -8.98
CA GLY A 97 -7.55 -13.03 -7.70
C GLY A 97 -6.63 -13.10 -6.47
N ASN A 98 -5.35 -12.71 -6.61
CA ASN A 98 -4.38 -12.76 -5.51
C ASN A 98 -4.36 -11.47 -4.67
N VAL A 99 -4.88 -10.38 -5.21
CA VAL A 99 -4.91 -9.05 -4.60
C VAL A 99 -6.33 -8.48 -4.72
N PRO A 100 -6.95 -8.03 -3.61
CA PRO A 100 -8.25 -7.37 -3.67
C PRO A 100 -8.21 -6.07 -4.48
N LYS A 101 -9.30 -5.75 -5.18
CA LYS A 101 -9.40 -4.50 -5.95
C LYS A 101 -9.27 -3.25 -5.07
N ALA A 102 -9.74 -3.31 -3.83
CA ALA A 102 -9.60 -2.23 -2.85
C ALA A 102 -8.13 -1.93 -2.53
N PHE A 103 -7.31 -2.96 -2.29
CA PHE A 103 -5.86 -2.79 -2.11
C PHE A 103 -5.20 -2.22 -3.36
N TYR A 104 -5.58 -2.68 -4.56
CA TYR A 104 -5.10 -2.09 -5.80
C TYR A 104 -5.42 -0.59 -5.91
N ASN A 105 -6.65 -0.19 -5.60
CA ASN A 105 -7.06 1.21 -5.65
C ASN A 105 -6.25 2.07 -4.66
N PHE A 106 -6.04 1.55 -3.44
CA PHE A 106 -5.15 2.17 -2.44
C PHE A 106 -3.73 2.36 -3.00
N MET A 107 -3.14 1.30 -3.56
CA MET A 107 -1.78 1.35 -4.13
C MET A 107 -1.68 2.37 -5.26
N MET A 108 -2.65 2.37 -6.18
CA MET A 108 -2.69 3.33 -7.29
C MET A 108 -2.81 4.77 -6.80
N ALA A 109 -3.61 5.01 -5.75
CA ALA A 109 -3.71 6.33 -5.13
C ALA A 109 -2.38 6.74 -4.49
N ALA A 110 -1.75 5.88 -3.71
CA ALA A 110 -0.44 6.16 -3.10
C ALA A 110 0.63 6.45 -4.14
N MET A 111 0.73 5.61 -5.18
CA MET A 111 1.70 5.78 -6.27
C MET A 111 1.46 7.07 -7.06
N SER A 112 0.21 7.53 -7.21
CA SER A 112 -0.08 8.80 -7.91
C SER A 112 0.41 10.04 -7.17
N LYS A 113 0.77 9.91 -5.89
CA LYS A 113 1.30 10.98 -5.05
C LYS A 113 2.81 10.91 -4.87
N VAL A 114 3.47 9.95 -5.52
CA VAL A 114 4.94 9.80 -5.47
C VAL A 114 5.63 10.68 -6.49
N ASP A 115 5.18 10.61 -7.74
CA ASP A 115 5.74 11.35 -8.87
C ASP A 115 5.14 12.77 -8.97
N VAL A 116 5.37 13.57 -7.94
CA VAL A 116 4.86 14.95 -7.81
C VAL A 116 5.97 15.84 -7.24
N GLY A 117 6.09 17.06 -7.78
CA GLY A 117 7.05 18.05 -7.30
C GLY A 117 8.42 17.97 -7.98
N SER A 118 9.43 18.52 -7.31
CA SER A 118 10.83 18.46 -7.72
C SER A 118 11.40 17.04 -7.58
N GLU A 119 12.60 16.79 -8.12
CA GLU A 119 13.28 15.50 -7.92
C GLU A 119 13.46 15.17 -6.42
N GLU A 120 13.80 16.16 -5.60
CA GLU A 120 13.92 16.00 -4.15
C GLU A 120 12.58 15.61 -3.51
N ASP A 121 11.47 16.23 -3.96
CA ASP A 121 10.12 15.89 -3.48
C ASP A 121 9.75 14.45 -3.85
N LYS A 122 10.02 14.04 -5.10
CA LYS A 122 9.77 12.67 -5.56
C LYS A 122 10.56 11.64 -4.76
N MET A 123 11.81 11.92 -4.45
CA MET A 123 12.65 11.06 -3.60
C MET A 123 12.07 10.95 -2.18
N LYS A 124 11.65 12.07 -1.57
CA LYS A 124 10.96 12.07 -0.26
C LYS A 124 9.66 11.28 -0.32
N ASN A 125 8.83 11.51 -1.33
CA ASN A 125 7.56 10.81 -1.52
C ASN A 125 7.77 9.30 -1.70
N PHE A 126 8.80 8.90 -2.45
CA PHE A 126 9.14 7.49 -2.66
C PHE A 126 9.60 6.83 -1.37
N LYS A 127 10.42 7.51 -0.56
CA LYS A 127 10.77 7.04 0.79
C LYS A 127 9.53 6.86 1.67
N THR A 128 8.62 7.84 1.69
CA THR A 128 7.35 7.72 2.43
C THR A 128 6.50 6.55 1.93
N PHE A 129 6.50 6.27 0.61
CA PHE A 129 5.83 5.10 0.04
C PHE A 129 6.41 3.78 0.57
N ILE A 130 7.74 3.68 0.67
CA ILE A 130 8.43 2.51 1.22
C ILE A 130 8.07 2.32 2.69
N ASP A 131 8.20 3.38 3.50
CA ASP A 131 7.91 3.34 4.94
C ASP A 131 6.45 2.93 5.21
N PHE A 132 5.52 3.44 4.41
CA PHE A 132 4.12 3.05 4.47
C PHE A 132 3.91 1.58 4.12
N PHE A 133 4.52 1.11 3.03
CA PHE A 133 4.36 -0.27 2.63
C PHE A 133 4.99 -1.26 3.62
N GLU A 134 6.16 -0.93 4.16
CA GLU A 134 6.82 -1.71 5.21
C GLU A 134 5.94 -1.81 6.46
N SER A 135 5.36 -0.69 6.89
CA SER A 135 4.43 -0.66 8.02
C SER A 135 3.21 -1.55 7.77
N ILE A 136 2.65 -1.55 6.55
CA ILE A 136 1.53 -2.44 6.18
C ILE A 136 1.94 -3.91 6.27
N VAL A 137 3.14 -4.27 5.80
CA VAL A 137 3.65 -5.65 5.87
C VAL A 137 3.82 -6.09 7.32
N ALA A 138 4.35 -5.23 8.18
CA ALA A 138 4.51 -5.49 9.61
C ALA A 138 3.16 -5.72 10.30
N TYR A 139 2.20 -4.80 10.14
CA TYR A 139 0.87 -4.94 10.74
C TYR A 139 0.07 -6.10 10.15
N HIS A 140 0.21 -6.40 8.86
CA HIS A 140 -0.41 -7.59 8.29
C HIS A 140 0.08 -8.84 9.00
N LYS A 141 1.40 -8.96 9.22
CA LYS A 141 1.98 -10.11 9.92
C LYS A 141 1.51 -10.19 11.37
N TYR A 142 1.32 -9.05 12.04
CA TYR A 142 0.77 -8.96 13.39
C TYR A 142 -0.69 -9.46 13.47
N HIS A 143 -1.56 -9.00 12.57
CA HIS A 143 -2.98 -9.39 12.56
C HIS A 143 -3.25 -10.80 12.01
N TYR A 144 -2.41 -11.27 11.08
CA TYR A 144 -2.57 -12.56 10.40
C TYR A 144 -1.27 -13.38 10.48
N PRO A 145 -0.87 -13.83 11.68
CA PRO A 145 0.25 -14.74 11.81
C PRO A 145 -0.05 -16.04 11.06
N LYS A 146 0.95 -16.55 10.33
CA LYS A 146 0.89 -17.93 9.83
C LYS A 146 1.09 -18.85 11.02
N ASN A 147 0.09 -19.69 11.31
CA ASN A 147 0.30 -20.92 12.08
C ASN A 147 1.19 -21.89 11.29
#